data_AF-A0A650GC83-F1
#
_entry.id   AF-A0A650GC83-F1
#
_cell.length_a   1.000
_cell.length_b   1.000
_cell.length_c   1.000
_cell.angle_alpha   90.00
_cell.angle_beta   90.00
_cell.angle_gamma   90.00
#
_symmetry.space_group_name_H-M   'P 1'
#
loop_
_entity.id
_entity.type
_entity.pdbx_description
1 polymer ?
#
loop_
_entity_poly.entity_id
_entity_poly.type
_entity_poly.pdbx_seq_one_letter_code
_entity_poly.pdbx_strand_id
1 'polypeptide(L)'
;MRIPNAVQQAHQWQIHSLVTDFTLEDVWALPDVAGGKDDFNDVVALAAGFDPAHADSLPTRFVWGARDRLGRLFDLGEISTAALDDAGPPIPGAGIDSLRDRVPADLRDTASGVHFQHLPFVPLYRTQNEFAAELSNPTVHGVMHLSWVPQGSDNYHAQMAVYVKPRGWFGRAYMAFIKPFRYVVVYPALERQFGRAFTSRRANL
;
A
#
# COMPACT_ATOMS: atom_id res chain seq x y z
N MET A 1 8.12 4.50 -10.96
CA MET A 1 8.78 3.47 -11.79
C MET A 1 9.02 2.20 -10.97
N ARG A 2 8.76 1.01 -11.54
CA ARG A 2 9.05 -0.27 -10.88
C ARG A 2 10.55 -0.57 -10.84
N ILE A 3 11.02 -1.05 -9.70
CA ILE A 3 12.42 -1.44 -9.47
C ILE A 3 12.49 -2.92 -9.04
N PRO A 4 13.67 -3.56 -9.10
CA PRO A 4 13.82 -4.95 -8.67
C PRO A 4 13.48 -5.14 -7.19
N ASN A 5 12.77 -6.23 -6.86
CA ASN A 5 12.42 -6.56 -5.47
C ASN A 5 13.65 -6.71 -4.57
N ALA A 6 14.80 -7.07 -5.14
CA ALA A 6 16.08 -7.15 -4.45
C ALA A 6 16.51 -5.81 -3.82
N VAL A 7 16.09 -4.65 -4.36
CA VAL A 7 16.40 -3.33 -3.78
C VAL A 7 15.76 -3.22 -2.40
N GLN A 8 14.47 -3.53 -2.30
CA GLN A 8 13.75 -3.53 -1.03
C GLN A 8 14.36 -4.53 -0.04
N GLN A 9 14.70 -5.73 -0.50
CA GLN A 9 15.25 -6.79 0.34
C GLN A 9 16.66 -6.48 0.86
N ALA A 10 17.44 -5.66 0.16
CA ALA A 10 18.78 -5.27 0.57
C ALA A 10 18.79 -4.29 1.76
N HIS A 11 17.67 -3.60 2.01
CA HIS A 11 17.53 -2.69 3.14
C HIS A 11 17.15 -3.43 4.44
N GLN A 12 17.56 -2.88 5.57
CA GLN A 12 17.22 -3.41 6.90
C GLN A 12 15.91 -2.78 7.43
N TRP A 13 14.83 -2.95 6.67
CA TRP A 13 13.52 -2.43 7.05
C TRP A 13 12.87 -3.25 8.16
N GLN A 14 12.16 -2.57 9.07
CA GLN A 14 11.43 -3.24 10.15
C GLN A 14 10.31 -4.13 9.61
N ILE A 15 9.74 -3.78 8.46
CA ILE A 15 8.66 -4.55 7.82
C ILE A 15 9.03 -6.01 7.59
N HIS A 16 10.31 -6.30 7.30
CA HIS A 16 10.76 -7.65 7.00
C HIS A 16 10.54 -8.63 8.16
N SER A 17 10.55 -8.14 9.40
CA SER A 17 10.24 -8.95 10.58
C SER A 17 8.74 -9.26 10.73
N LEU A 18 7.88 -8.40 10.19
CA LEU A 18 6.41 -8.52 10.30
C LEU A 18 5.82 -9.39 9.21
N VAL A 19 6.41 -9.34 8.01
CA VAL A 19 5.87 -9.94 6.77
C VAL A 19 6.64 -11.19 6.34
N THR A 20 7.26 -11.92 7.28
CA THR A 20 8.10 -13.10 6.99
C THR A 20 7.40 -14.19 6.19
N ASP A 21 6.07 -14.26 6.28
CA ASP A 21 5.18 -15.21 5.63
C ASP A 21 4.38 -14.61 4.45
N PHE A 22 4.80 -13.43 3.97
CA PHE A 22 4.21 -12.73 2.83
C PHE A 22 5.14 -12.77 1.62
N THR A 23 4.54 -12.67 0.44
CA THR A 23 5.25 -12.50 -0.82
C THR A 23 5.41 -11.01 -1.11
N LEU A 24 6.65 -10.56 -1.33
CA LEU A 24 6.92 -9.25 -1.91
C LEU A 24 6.52 -9.27 -3.40
N GLU A 25 5.43 -8.62 -3.72
CA GLU A 25 4.90 -8.60 -5.09
C GLU A 25 5.70 -7.66 -5.96
N ASP A 26 5.79 -6.40 -5.55
CA ASP A 26 6.40 -5.35 -6.36
C ASP A 26 6.98 -4.24 -5.48
N VAL A 27 8.02 -3.59 -6.02
CA VAL A 27 8.68 -2.42 -5.43
C VAL A 27 8.75 -1.31 -6.46
N TRP A 28 8.39 -0.10 -6.07
CA TRP A 28 8.42 1.08 -6.95
C TRP A 28 9.24 2.19 -6.31
N ALA A 29 10.06 2.84 -7.12
CA ALA A 29 10.62 4.15 -6.80
C ALA A 29 9.67 5.23 -7.33
N LEU A 30 9.44 6.25 -6.53
CA LEU A 30 8.71 7.47 -6.87
C LEU A 30 9.73 8.62 -6.96
N PRO A 31 10.52 8.72 -8.05
CA PRO A 31 11.60 9.70 -8.15
C PRO A 31 11.11 11.15 -8.12
N ASP A 32 9.89 11.41 -8.57
CA ASP A 32 9.25 12.73 -8.51
C ASP A 32 8.81 13.12 -7.08
N VAL A 33 8.79 12.14 -6.17
CA VAL A 33 8.53 12.35 -4.74
C VAL A 33 9.87 12.30 -4.03
N ALA A 34 10.63 13.40 -4.18
CA ALA A 34 11.96 13.56 -3.60
C ALA A 34 12.09 14.86 -2.79
N GLY A 35 12.88 14.82 -1.72
CA GLY A 35 13.01 15.94 -0.80
C GLY A 35 14.04 15.71 0.29
N GLY A 36 13.98 16.54 1.32
CA GLY A 36 14.85 16.44 2.49
C GLY A 36 14.47 15.27 3.39
N LYS A 37 15.34 14.96 4.35
CA LYS A 37 15.13 13.88 5.33
C LYS A 37 13.82 14.01 6.14
N ASP A 38 13.32 15.23 6.34
CA ASP A 38 12.16 15.52 7.19
C ASP A 38 10.82 15.50 6.42
N ASP A 39 10.86 15.37 5.09
CA ASP A 39 9.70 15.44 4.20
C ASP A 39 8.90 14.13 4.14
N PHE A 40 9.34 13.06 4.82
CA PHE A 40 8.68 11.76 4.77
C PHE A 40 7.24 11.80 5.31
N ASN A 41 6.95 12.67 6.28
CA ASN A 41 5.60 12.83 6.80
C ASN A 41 4.61 13.30 5.73
N ASP A 42 5.04 14.13 4.78
CA ASP A 42 4.19 14.56 3.68
C ASP A 42 3.86 13.42 2.73
N VAL A 43 4.81 12.51 2.51
CA VAL A 43 4.60 11.29 1.70
C VAL A 43 3.56 10.38 2.36
N VAL A 44 3.68 10.14 3.67
CA VAL A 44 2.70 9.33 4.41
C VAL A 44 1.31 9.98 4.37
N ALA A 45 1.23 11.29 4.57
CA ALA A 45 -0.04 12.02 4.50
C ALA A 45 -0.66 11.99 3.09
N LEU A 46 0.14 12.07 2.03
CA LEU A 46 -0.33 11.91 0.65
C LEU A 46 -0.87 10.50 0.39
N ALA A 47 -0.19 9.47 0.90
CA ALA A 47 -0.68 8.10 0.79
C ALA A 47 -1.98 7.88 1.56
N ALA A 48 -2.11 8.48 2.75
CA ALA A 48 -3.32 8.39 3.58
C ALA A 48 -4.53 9.13 2.97
N GLY A 49 -4.27 10.27 2.32
CA GLY A 49 -5.27 11.04 1.57
C GLY A 49 -5.50 10.56 0.14
N PHE A 50 -4.86 9.47 -0.29
CA PHE A 50 -4.98 8.99 -1.66
C PHE A 50 -6.42 8.57 -1.96
N ASP A 51 -7.05 9.25 -2.90
CA ASP A 51 -8.36 8.88 -3.44
C ASP A 51 -8.20 8.18 -4.80
N PRO A 52 -8.47 6.87 -4.87
CA PRO A 52 -8.46 6.13 -6.14
C PRO A 52 -9.56 6.57 -7.11
N ALA A 53 -10.67 7.13 -6.63
CA ALA A 53 -11.82 7.53 -7.45
C ALA A 53 -11.55 8.77 -8.31
N HIS A 54 -10.63 9.63 -7.84
CA HIS A 54 -10.17 10.83 -8.54
C HIS A 54 -8.82 10.61 -9.27
N ALA A 55 -8.35 9.36 -9.37
CA ALA A 55 -7.18 9.03 -10.18
C ALA A 55 -7.54 9.17 -11.67
N ASP A 56 -7.26 10.34 -12.26
CA ASP A 56 -7.60 10.79 -13.62
C ASP A 56 -7.18 9.87 -14.78
N SER A 57 -7.78 8.70 -14.92
CA SER A 57 -7.75 7.94 -16.18
C SER A 57 -8.93 6.98 -16.34
N LEU A 58 -9.59 7.04 -17.50
CA LEU A 58 -10.67 6.15 -17.96
C LEU A 58 -10.38 4.64 -17.79
N PRO A 59 -9.14 4.12 -17.91
CA PRO A 59 -8.83 2.71 -17.66
C PRO A 59 -9.03 2.28 -16.21
N THR A 60 -8.87 3.18 -15.23
CA THR A 60 -9.07 2.88 -13.80
C THR A 60 -10.54 2.60 -13.49
N ARG A 61 -11.48 3.31 -14.14
CA ARG A 61 -12.93 3.03 -14.03
C ARG A 61 -13.30 1.67 -14.62
N PHE A 62 -12.61 1.21 -15.66
CA PHE A 62 -12.83 -0.11 -16.26
C PHE A 62 -12.33 -1.24 -15.35
N VAL A 63 -11.19 -1.05 -14.69
CA VAL A 63 -10.68 -2.00 -13.67
C VAL A 63 -11.58 -2.03 -12.44
N TRP A 64 -12.09 -0.87 -12.01
CA TRP A 64 -13.09 -0.81 -10.94
C TRP A 64 -14.38 -1.51 -11.37
N GLY A 65 -14.94 -1.22 -12.55
CA GLY A 65 -16.14 -1.88 -13.09
C GLY A 65 -15.96 -3.38 -13.34
N ALA A 66 -14.76 -3.85 -13.67
CA ALA A 66 -14.42 -5.26 -13.76
C ALA A 66 -14.33 -5.90 -12.37
N ARG A 67 -13.70 -5.22 -11.38
CA ARG A 67 -13.65 -5.63 -9.97
C ARG A 67 -15.06 -5.71 -9.37
N ASP A 68 -15.93 -4.80 -9.75
CA ASP A 68 -17.30 -4.66 -9.30
C ASP A 68 -18.25 -5.67 -9.96
N ARG A 69 -18.05 -5.98 -11.25
CA ARG A 69 -18.71 -7.10 -11.92
C ARG A 69 -18.25 -8.46 -11.39
N LEU A 70 -16.97 -8.60 -11.03
CA LEU A 70 -16.46 -9.80 -10.36
C LEU A 70 -16.98 -9.91 -8.91
N GLY A 71 -17.20 -8.79 -8.23
CA GLY A 71 -17.92 -8.75 -6.95
C GLY A 71 -19.33 -9.34 -7.07
N ARG A 72 -20.09 -8.81 -8.04
CA ARG A 72 -21.47 -9.22 -8.34
C ARG A 72 -21.64 -10.65 -8.87
N LEU A 73 -20.65 -11.24 -9.54
CA LEU A 73 -20.77 -12.58 -10.13
C LEU A 73 -20.45 -13.71 -9.14
N PHE A 74 -19.80 -13.41 -8.01
CA PHE A 74 -19.23 -14.41 -7.10
C PHE A 74 -19.71 -14.29 -5.64
N ASP A 75 -20.79 -13.55 -5.38
CA ASP A 75 -21.33 -13.29 -4.02
C ASP A 75 -20.27 -12.68 -3.06
N LEU A 76 -19.36 -11.91 -3.64
CA LEU A 76 -18.42 -11.06 -2.90
C LEU A 76 -19.15 -9.72 -2.76
N GLY A 77 -19.91 -9.58 -1.68
CA GLY A 77 -20.86 -8.49 -1.43
C GLY A 77 -20.42 -7.10 -1.89
N GLU A 78 -21.39 -6.24 -2.17
CA GLU A 78 -21.17 -4.81 -2.40
C GLU A 78 -20.25 -4.24 -1.31
N ILE A 79 -18.98 -4.01 -1.63
CA ILE A 79 -18.09 -3.16 -0.84
C ILE A 79 -18.17 -1.74 -1.43
N SER A 80 -19.40 -1.31 -1.72
CA SER A 80 -19.79 0.08 -1.53
C SER A 80 -20.20 0.15 -0.06
N THR A 81 -19.38 0.77 0.77
CA THR A 81 -19.71 1.03 2.19
C THR A 81 -19.92 -0.21 3.09
N ALA A 82 -19.14 -1.28 2.93
CA ALA A 82 -19.05 -2.27 4.00
C ALA A 82 -18.13 -1.71 5.09
N ALA A 83 -18.76 -1.14 6.11
CA ALA A 83 -18.30 -0.82 7.46
C ALA A 83 -16.78 -0.72 7.70
N LEU A 84 -16.35 0.49 8.08
CA LEU A 84 -15.07 0.81 8.71
C LEU A 84 -14.84 0.07 10.07
N ASP A 85 -15.72 -0.85 10.46
CA ASP A 85 -15.75 -1.49 11.80
C ASP A 85 -15.49 -3.00 11.80
N ASP A 86 -15.49 -3.69 10.65
CA ASP A 86 -15.14 -5.11 10.62
C ASP A 86 -13.64 -5.26 10.35
N ALA A 87 -12.90 -5.64 11.40
CA ALA A 87 -11.57 -6.20 11.24
C ALA A 87 -11.68 -7.37 10.24
N GLY A 88 -11.14 -7.17 9.03
CA GLY A 88 -11.25 -8.15 7.95
C GLY A 88 -10.75 -9.54 8.38
N PRO A 89 -10.98 -10.59 7.57
CA PRO A 89 -10.72 -11.97 7.98
C PRO A 89 -9.27 -12.19 8.46
N PRO A 90 -9.01 -13.18 9.34
CA PRO A 90 -7.69 -13.42 9.90
C PRO A 90 -6.60 -13.61 8.85
N ILE A 91 -5.35 -13.36 9.27
CA ILE A 91 -4.17 -13.62 8.43
C ILE A 91 -4.10 -15.13 8.13
N PRO A 92 -4.05 -15.53 6.85
CA PRO A 92 -4.06 -16.94 6.47
C PRO A 92 -2.94 -17.73 7.14
N GLY A 93 -3.28 -18.77 7.91
CA GLY A 93 -2.29 -19.65 8.54
C GLY A 93 -1.50 -19.05 9.70
N ALA A 94 -1.85 -17.86 10.18
CA ALA A 94 -1.19 -17.25 11.35
C ALA A 94 -2.05 -17.25 12.63
N GLY A 95 -3.38 -17.41 12.50
CA GLY A 95 -4.30 -17.46 13.65
C GLY A 95 -4.48 -16.13 14.40
N ILE A 96 -3.98 -15.04 13.82
CA ILE A 96 -4.13 -13.66 14.32
C ILE A 96 -4.84 -12.81 13.27
N ASP A 97 -5.57 -11.79 13.72
CA ASP A 97 -6.42 -10.96 12.85
C ASP A 97 -5.65 -9.82 12.19
N SER A 98 -4.58 -9.35 12.82
CA SER A 98 -3.82 -8.17 12.42
C SER A 98 -2.31 -8.35 12.61
N LEU A 99 -1.51 -7.74 11.73
CA LEU A 99 -0.06 -7.64 11.91
C LEU A 99 0.31 -6.71 13.07
N ARG A 100 -0.63 -5.91 13.62
CA ARG A 100 -0.40 -5.09 14.82
C ARG A 100 0.05 -5.93 16.03
N ASP A 101 -0.34 -7.20 16.08
CA ASP A 101 0.11 -8.14 17.11
C ASP A 101 1.59 -8.51 16.96
N ARG A 102 2.13 -8.43 15.74
CA ARG A 102 3.55 -8.65 15.44
C ARG A 102 4.38 -7.38 15.56
N VAL A 103 3.75 -6.20 15.55
CA VAL A 103 4.46 -4.91 15.65
C VAL A 103 5.14 -4.80 17.02
N PRO A 104 6.45 -4.48 17.08
CA PRO A 104 7.15 -4.17 18.32
C PRO A 104 6.44 -3.10 19.15
N ALA A 105 6.47 -3.24 20.48
CA ALA A 105 5.69 -2.38 21.38
C ALA A 105 6.07 -0.89 21.28
N ASP A 106 7.35 -0.60 20.99
CA ASP A 106 7.88 0.75 20.75
C ASP A 106 7.34 1.40 19.47
N LEU A 107 6.85 0.61 18.51
CA LEU A 107 6.36 1.09 17.23
C LEU A 107 4.82 1.11 17.11
N ARG A 108 4.09 0.42 18.00
CA ARG A 108 2.64 0.15 17.85
C ARG A 108 1.76 1.41 17.80
N ASP A 109 2.13 2.48 18.50
CA ASP A 109 1.33 3.72 18.57
C ASP A 109 1.88 4.87 17.71
N THR A 110 2.96 4.63 16.98
CA THR A 110 3.67 5.66 16.19
C THR A 110 2.88 6.14 14.97
N ALA A 111 1.93 5.33 14.50
CA ALA A 111 1.08 5.59 13.34
C ALA A 111 -0.37 5.95 13.70
N SER A 112 -0.71 6.09 14.98
CA SER A 112 -2.09 6.32 15.43
C SER A 112 -2.74 7.60 14.91
N GLY A 113 -1.95 8.59 14.45
CA GLY A 113 -2.45 9.81 13.82
C GLY A 113 -2.67 9.72 12.31
N VAL A 114 -2.40 8.57 11.68
CA VAL A 114 -2.59 8.36 10.25
C VAL A 114 -3.93 7.69 10.02
N HIS A 115 -4.83 8.34 9.29
CA HIS A 115 -6.12 7.77 8.93
C HIS A 115 -6.29 7.79 7.41
N PHE A 116 -6.54 6.64 6.83
CA PHE A 116 -6.85 6.53 5.40
C PHE A 116 -8.29 6.95 5.16
N GLN A 117 -8.48 7.99 4.35
CA GLN A 117 -9.81 8.58 4.14
C GLN A 117 -10.67 7.76 3.17
N HIS A 118 -10.03 7.15 2.17
CA HIS A 118 -10.70 6.49 1.05
C HIS A 118 -10.32 5.02 0.88
N LEU A 119 -9.37 4.53 1.68
CA LEU A 119 -8.85 3.18 1.57
C LEU A 119 -8.99 2.44 2.90
N PRO A 120 -9.36 1.15 2.88
CA PRO A 120 -9.48 0.33 4.09
C PRO A 120 -8.12 -0.11 4.67
N PHE A 121 -7.09 0.73 4.54
CA PHE A 121 -5.78 0.47 5.11
C PHE A 121 -5.77 0.82 6.61
N VAL A 122 -5.23 -0.10 7.41
CA VAL A 122 -5.00 0.09 8.84
C VAL A 122 -3.51 0.34 9.04
N PRO A 123 -3.09 1.50 9.56
CA PRO A 123 -1.69 1.75 9.86
C PRO A 123 -1.13 0.77 10.90
N LEU A 124 0.10 0.30 10.67
CA LEU A 124 0.82 -0.60 11.57
C LEU A 124 1.83 0.16 12.44
N TYR A 125 2.73 0.91 11.79
CA TYR A 125 3.75 1.73 12.45
C TYR A 125 4.28 2.79 11.49
N ARG A 126 4.98 3.76 12.08
CA ARG A 126 5.68 4.84 11.40
C ARG A 126 7.01 5.14 12.11
N THR A 127 8.07 5.27 11.34
CA THR A 127 9.37 5.79 11.78
C THR A 127 9.69 7.08 11.02
N GLN A 128 10.92 7.58 11.13
CA GLN A 128 11.39 8.76 10.40
C GLN A 128 11.50 8.52 8.88
N ASN A 129 11.70 7.28 8.45
CA ASN A 129 11.98 6.92 7.05
C ASN A 129 11.21 5.68 6.57
N GLU A 130 10.31 5.15 7.39
CA GLU A 130 9.58 3.90 7.12
C GLU A 130 8.14 4.01 7.62
N PHE A 131 7.18 3.51 6.86
CA PHE A 131 5.78 3.44 7.25
C PHE A 131 5.15 2.18 6.68
N ALA A 132 4.26 1.54 7.43
CA ALA A 132 3.52 0.40 6.94
C ALA A 132 2.04 0.48 7.31
N ALA A 133 1.19 0.00 6.41
CA ALA A 133 -0.23 -0.18 6.63
C ALA A 133 -0.70 -1.50 6.02
N GLU A 134 -1.59 -2.19 6.72
CA GLU A 134 -2.16 -3.45 6.27
C GLU A 134 -3.57 -3.28 5.72
N LEU A 135 -4.00 -4.23 4.91
CA LEU A 135 -5.35 -4.36 4.40
C LEU A 135 -5.71 -5.84 4.38
N SER A 136 -6.82 -6.20 5.03
CA SER A 136 -7.37 -7.55 4.96
C SER A 136 -8.66 -7.56 4.15
N ASN A 137 -8.71 -8.33 3.06
CA ASN A 137 -9.94 -8.54 2.27
C ASN A 137 -10.21 -10.04 2.07
N PRO A 138 -11.38 -10.47 1.55
CA PRO A 138 -11.67 -11.90 1.41
C PRO A 138 -10.68 -12.72 0.56
N THR A 139 -9.93 -12.09 -0.35
CA THR A 139 -9.03 -12.79 -1.29
C THR A 139 -7.57 -12.78 -0.86
N VAL A 140 -7.09 -11.70 -0.24
CA VAL A 140 -5.69 -11.49 0.14
C VAL A 140 -5.55 -10.63 1.39
N HIS A 141 -4.50 -10.87 2.18
CA HIS A 141 -4.01 -9.91 3.16
C HIS A 141 -2.86 -9.16 2.50
N GLY A 142 -2.98 -7.85 2.36
CA GLY A 142 -2.00 -6.99 1.72
C GLY A 142 -1.33 -6.08 2.75
N VAL A 143 -0.08 -5.71 2.49
CA VAL A 143 0.65 -4.71 3.27
C VAL A 143 1.29 -3.74 2.31
N MET A 144 0.99 -2.46 2.50
CA MET A 144 1.66 -1.35 1.84
C MET A 144 2.79 -0.88 2.75
N HIS A 145 3.99 -0.84 2.20
CA HIS A 145 5.18 -0.32 2.86
C HIS A 145 5.70 0.89 2.09
N LEU A 146 5.93 1.99 2.80
CA LEU A 146 6.54 3.20 2.27
C LEU A 146 7.89 3.40 2.95
N SER A 147 8.90 3.74 2.15
CA SER A 147 10.24 4.03 2.64
C SER A 147 10.79 5.32 2.04
N TRP A 148 11.63 6.00 2.81
CA TRP A 148 12.34 7.21 2.42
C TRP A 148 13.82 6.86 2.23
N VAL A 149 14.23 6.69 0.97
CA VAL A 149 15.53 6.12 0.63
C VAL A 149 16.50 7.23 0.23
N PRO A 150 17.71 7.29 0.82
CA PRO A 150 18.69 8.32 0.48
C PRO A 150 19.17 8.18 -0.98
N GLN A 151 19.24 9.31 -1.67
CA GLN A 151 19.69 9.51 -3.04
C GLN A 151 20.77 10.60 -3.09
N GLY A 152 21.70 10.60 -2.13
CA GLY A 152 22.78 11.58 -2.04
C GLY A 152 22.96 12.15 -0.64
N SER A 153 23.73 13.24 -0.54
CA SER A 153 24.15 13.83 0.75
C SER A 153 23.02 14.48 1.56
N ASP A 154 21.91 14.87 0.92
CA ASP A 154 20.73 15.42 1.63
C ASP A 154 19.42 15.29 0.82
N ASN A 155 19.39 14.34 -0.11
CA ASN A 155 18.21 14.09 -0.93
C ASN A 155 17.72 12.67 -0.68
N TYR A 156 16.41 12.53 -0.59
CA TYR A 156 15.72 11.28 -0.37
C TYR A 156 14.60 11.17 -1.38
N HIS A 157 14.20 9.95 -1.71
CA HIS A 157 13.04 9.69 -2.56
C HIS A 157 12.15 8.62 -1.93
N ALA A 158 10.86 8.68 -2.27
CA ALA A 158 9.93 7.67 -1.81
C ALA A 158 10.11 6.37 -2.59
N GLN A 159 10.08 5.27 -1.85
CA GLN A 159 9.85 3.94 -2.39
C GLN A 159 8.58 3.36 -1.76
N MET A 160 7.88 2.55 -2.54
CA MET A 160 6.72 1.80 -2.07
C MET A 160 6.89 0.33 -2.41
N ALA A 161 6.71 -0.53 -1.42
CA ALA A 161 6.70 -1.98 -1.57
C ALA A 161 5.33 -2.54 -1.19
N VAL A 162 4.87 -3.54 -1.95
CA VAL A 162 3.59 -4.22 -1.69
C VAL A 162 3.85 -5.68 -1.35
N TYR A 163 3.48 -6.07 -0.14
CA TYR A 163 3.50 -7.46 0.30
C TYR A 163 2.09 -8.02 0.27
N VAL A 164 1.95 -9.29 -0.12
CA VAL A 164 0.64 -9.96 -0.12
C VAL A 164 0.76 -11.38 0.42
N LYS A 165 -0.30 -11.81 1.08
CA LYS A 165 -0.53 -13.19 1.48
C LYS A 165 -1.89 -13.65 0.94
N PRO A 166 -1.91 -14.39 -0.18
CA PRO A 166 -3.17 -14.81 -0.77
C PRO A 166 -3.92 -15.84 0.07
N ARG A 167 -5.25 -15.78 0.08
CA ARG A 167 -6.12 -16.74 0.77
C ARG A 167 -6.41 -17.94 -0.12
N GLY A 168 -5.84 -19.09 0.23
CA GLY A 168 -6.05 -20.35 -0.48
C GLY A 168 -5.67 -20.30 -1.96
N TRP A 169 -6.23 -21.22 -2.74
CA TRP A 169 -5.94 -21.31 -4.18
C TRP A 169 -6.64 -20.20 -4.99
N PHE A 170 -7.84 -19.79 -4.58
CA PHE A 170 -8.60 -18.73 -5.23
C PHE A 170 -7.89 -17.37 -5.14
N GLY A 171 -7.37 -17.01 -3.96
CA GLY A 171 -6.58 -15.79 -3.80
C GLY A 171 -5.35 -15.79 -4.71
N ARG A 172 -4.67 -16.93 -4.87
CA ARG A 172 -3.53 -17.07 -5.78
C ARG A 172 -3.92 -16.89 -7.25
N ALA A 173 -5.03 -17.50 -7.68
CA ALA A 173 -5.56 -17.35 -9.03
C ALA A 173 -5.99 -15.90 -9.30
N TYR A 174 -6.67 -15.27 -8.34
CA TYR A 174 -7.05 -13.85 -8.41
C TYR A 174 -5.83 -12.96 -8.57
N MET A 175 -4.79 -13.15 -7.75
CA MET A 175 -3.55 -12.37 -7.84
C MET A 175 -2.86 -12.53 -9.18
N ALA A 176 -2.81 -13.75 -9.72
CA ALA A 176 -2.26 -13.99 -11.06
C ALA A 176 -3.07 -13.29 -12.15
N PHE A 177 -4.40 -13.28 -12.03
CA PHE A 177 -5.30 -12.66 -12.99
C PHE A 177 -5.21 -11.12 -12.99
N ILE A 178 -5.12 -10.49 -11.81
CA ILE A 178 -5.07 -9.02 -11.74
C ILE A 178 -3.68 -8.45 -12.02
N LYS A 179 -2.61 -9.26 -11.94
CA LYS A 179 -1.22 -8.86 -12.17
C LYS A 179 -1.00 -8.01 -13.44
N PRO A 180 -1.48 -8.39 -14.64
CA PRO A 180 -1.32 -7.56 -15.83
C PRO A 180 -2.04 -6.20 -15.72
N PHE A 181 -3.27 -6.18 -15.21
CA PHE A 181 -4.03 -4.92 -15.01
C PHE A 181 -3.34 -4.00 -14.02
N ARG A 182 -2.78 -4.60 -12.97
CA ARG A 182 -2.03 -3.91 -11.93
C ARG A 182 -0.82 -3.17 -12.54
N TYR A 183 -0.11 -3.80 -13.47
CA TYR A 183 1.02 -3.19 -14.18
C TYR A 183 0.64 -2.12 -15.21
N VAL A 184 -0.44 -2.33 -15.95
CA VAL A 184 -0.79 -1.44 -17.08
C VAL A 184 -1.63 -0.24 -16.64
N VAL A 185 -2.45 -0.40 -15.60
CA VAL A 185 -3.46 0.61 -15.23
C VAL A 185 -3.18 1.19 -13.85
N VAL A 186 -3.07 0.33 -12.83
CA VAL A 186 -3.02 0.79 -11.43
C VAL A 186 -1.71 1.52 -11.14
N TYR A 187 -0.58 0.99 -11.59
CA TYR A 187 0.73 1.57 -11.27
C TYR A 187 1.02 2.90 -11.97
N PRO A 188 0.77 3.07 -13.28
CA PRO A 188 0.97 4.37 -13.93
C PRO A 188 0.05 5.46 -13.36
N ALA A 189 -1.17 5.10 -12.93
CA ALA A 189 -2.09 6.04 -12.32
C ALA A 189 -1.59 6.50 -10.93
N LEU A 190 -1.16 5.55 -10.09
CA LEU A 190 -0.59 5.85 -8.77
C LEU A 190 0.64 6.74 -8.89
N GLU A 191 1.61 6.38 -9.74
CA GLU A 191 2.84 7.15 -9.94
C GLU A 191 2.56 8.60 -10.34
N ARG A 192 1.68 8.80 -11.33
CA ARG A 192 1.30 10.15 -11.79
C ARG A 192 0.60 10.95 -10.70
N GLN A 193 -0.27 10.34 -9.91
CA GLN A 193 -1.02 11.03 -8.87
C GLN A 193 -0.12 11.40 -7.68
N PHE A 194 0.76 10.51 -7.24
CA PHE A 194 1.74 10.81 -6.20
C PHE A 194 2.70 11.92 -6.64
N GLY A 195 3.26 11.84 -7.84
CA GLY A 195 4.17 12.89 -8.36
C GLY A 195 3.49 14.26 -8.48
N ARG A 196 2.25 14.30 -9.01
CA ARG A 196 1.47 15.55 -9.11
C ARG A 196 1.13 16.12 -7.75
N ALA A 197 0.58 15.31 -6.85
CA ALA A 197 0.13 15.76 -5.54
C ALA A 197 1.31 16.25 -4.67
N PHE A 198 2.45 15.59 -4.74
CA PHE A 198 3.66 16.01 -4.03
C PHE A 198 4.22 17.33 -4.57
N THR A 199 4.30 17.49 -5.90
CA THR A 199 4.72 18.75 -6.52
C THR A 199 3.79 19.90 -6.14
N SER A 200 2.47 19.69 -6.20
CA SER A 200 1.47 20.70 -5.82
C SER A 200 1.56 21.07 -4.34
N ARG A 201 1.82 20.10 -3.46
CA ARG A 201 1.96 20.36 -2.02
C ARG A 201 3.21 21.19 -1.72
N ARG A 202 4.34 20.89 -2.37
CA ARG A 202 5.58 21.67 -2.24
C ARG A 202 5.48 23.07 -2.84
N ALA A 203 4.69 23.26 -3.89
CA ALA A 203 4.48 24.58 -4.49
C ALA A 203 3.63 25.52 -3.61
N ASN A 204 2.89 24.96 -2.64
CA ASN A 204 2.03 25.69 -1.71
C ASN A 204 2.66 25.89 -0.31
N LEU A 205 3.91 25.45 -0.12
CA LEU A 205 4.74 25.67 1.08
C LEU A 205 5.79 26.74 0.79
#